data_AF-A0A4Z1K468-F1
#
_entry.id   AF-A0A4Z1K468-F1
#
_cell.length_a   1.000
_cell.length_b   1.000
_cell.length_c   1.000
_cell.angle_alpha   90.00
_cell.angle_beta   90.00
_cell.angle_gamma   90.00
#
_symmetry.space_group_name_H-M   'P 1'
#
loop_
_entity.id
_entity.type
_entity.pdbx_description
1 polymer ?
#
loop_
_entity_poly.entity_id
_entity_poly.type
_entity_poly.pdbx_seq_one_letter_code
_entity_poly.pdbx_strand_id
1 'polypeptide(L)'
;MYTLLEVYRPCISTASWSEWPRYRKVLATPFNENIMKFVWQKSVKQTRDMLKMWTQSSTPREISTAKYTRTLSLNILAATGF
;
A
#
# COMPACT_ATOMS: atom_id res chain seq x y z
N MET A 1 -14.64 9.96 -20.04
CA MET A 1 -14.43 11.24 -19.32
C MET A 1 -13.37 11.09 -18.21
N TYR A 2 -12.23 10.43 -18.47
CA TYR A 2 -11.10 10.31 -17.51
C TYR A 2 -9.73 10.19 -18.18
N THR A 3 -9.61 10.50 -19.48
CA THR A 3 -8.37 10.30 -20.27
C THR A 3 -7.17 11.03 -19.69
N LEU A 4 -7.36 12.19 -19.05
CA LEU A 4 -6.30 12.92 -18.35
C LEU A 4 -5.70 12.15 -17.16
N LEU A 5 -6.47 11.25 -16.54
CA LEU A 5 -6.06 10.46 -15.38
C LEU A 5 -5.48 9.09 -15.76
N GLU A 6 -5.51 8.72 -17.05
CA GLU A 6 -5.00 7.44 -17.58
C GLU A 6 -3.48 7.44 -17.78
N VAL A 7 -2.74 8.00 -16.81
CA VAL A 7 -1.25 8.02 -16.81
C VAL A 7 -0.68 6.61 -16.97
N TYR A 8 -1.40 5.60 -16.47
CA TYR A 8 -1.04 4.18 -16.53
C TYR A 8 -1.93 3.34 -17.47
N ARG A 9 -2.61 3.98 -18.44
CA ARG A 9 -3.71 3.41 -19.25
C ARG A 9 -4.99 3.19 -18.42
N PRO A 10 -6.13 2.80 -19.04
CA PRO A 10 -7.35 2.48 -18.30
C PRO A 10 -7.12 1.42 -17.21
N CYS A 11 -7.56 1.73 -15.99
CA CYS A 11 -7.45 0.84 -14.83
C CYS A 11 -8.71 0.97 -13.96
N ILE A 12 -8.79 0.23 -12.85
CA ILE A 12 -9.98 0.26 -11.99
C ILE A 12 -10.34 1.66 -11.46
N SER A 13 -9.35 2.55 -11.31
CA SER A 13 -9.54 3.93 -10.84
C SER A 13 -10.05 4.89 -11.92
N THR A 14 -9.94 4.51 -13.20
CA THR A 14 -10.35 5.33 -14.35
C THR A 14 -11.42 4.64 -15.22
N ALA A 15 -11.82 3.42 -14.86
CA ALA A 15 -12.80 2.63 -15.59
C ALA A 15 -14.19 3.27 -15.57
N SER A 16 -14.87 3.22 -16.72
CA SER A 16 -16.31 3.51 -16.79
C SER A 16 -17.12 2.45 -16.04
N TRP A 17 -18.38 2.77 -15.72
CA TRP A 17 -19.31 1.82 -15.09
C TRP A 17 -19.45 0.50 -15.85
N SER A 18 -19.37 0.50 -17.18
CA SER A 18 -19.46 -0.70 -18.01
C SER A 18 -18.22 -1.59 -17.93
N GLU A 19 -17.03 -0.99 -17.84
CA GLU A 19 -15.75 -1.73 -17.79
C GLU A 19 -15.32 -2.10 -16.36
N TRP A 20 -15.87 -1.41 -15.35
CA TRP A 20 -15.49 -1.63 -13.95
C TRP A 20 -15.64 -3.09 -13.48
N PRO A 21 -16.71 -3.84 -13.82
CA PRO A 21 -16.81 -5.25 -13.44
C PRO A 21 -15.67 -6.11 -13.98
N ARG A 22 -15.18 -5.81 -15.20
CA ARG A 22 -14.06 -6.52 -15.83
C ARG A 22 -12.76 -6.29 -15.07
N TYR A 23 -12.45 -5.03 -14.75
CA TYR A 23 -11.24 -4.69 -13.98
C TYR A 23 -11.31 -5.22 -12.55
N ARG A 24 -12.45 -5.10 -11.88
CA ARG A 24 -12.67 -5.65 -10.53
C ARG A 24 -12.46 -7.15 -10.50
N LYS A 25 -12.97 -7.89 -11.48
CA LYS A 25 -12.86 -9.36 -11.51
C LYS A 25 -11.39 -9.82 -11.46
N VAL A 26 -10.51 -9.16 -12.22
CA VAL A 26 -9.08 -9.48 -12.23
C VAL A 26 -8.42 -9.06 -10.91
N LEU A 27 -8.75 -7.87 -10.40
CA LEU A 27 -8.13 -7.32 -9.19
C LEU A 27 -8.65 -7.93 -7.90
N ALA A 28 -9.81 -8.59 -7.87
CA ALA A 28 -10.36 -9.14 -6.62
C ALA A 28 -9.48 -10.25 -6.02
N THR A 29 -8.84 -11.06 -6.88
CA THR A 29 -8.05 -12.24 -6.47
C THR A 29 -6.98 -11.95 -5.40
N PRO A 30 -6.11 -10.92 -5.53
CA PRO A 30 -5.13 -10.59 -4.49
C PRO A 30 -5.73 -10.05 -3.19
N PHE A 31 -7.00 -9.60 -3.17
CA PHE A 31 -7.66 -9.11 -1.96
C PHE A 31 -8.42 -10.23 -1.24
N ASN A 32 -7.73 -11.34 -0.96
CA ASN A 32 -8.26 -12.45 -0.18
C ASN A 32 -7.64 -12.51 1.23
N GLU A 33 -8.25 -13.28 2.12
CA GLU A 33 -7.88 -13.35 3.54
C GLU A 33 -6.43 -13.81 3.77
N ASN A 34 -5.90 -14.72 2.93
CA ASN A 34 -4.53 -15.20 3.08
C ASN A 34 -3.52 -14.09 2.80
N ILE A 35 -3.73 -13.32 1.72
CA ILE A 35 -2.89 -12.17 1.39
C ILE A 35 -3.06 -11.06 2.44
N MET A 36 -4.29 -10.79 2.89
CA MET A 36 -4.53 -9.79 3.94
C MET A 36 -3.87 -10.15 5.27
N LYS A 37 -3.84 -11.44 5.63
CA LYS A 37 -3.10 -11.94 6.79
C LYS A 37 -1.60 -11.69 6.65
N PHE A 38 -1.02 -11.91 5.47
CA PHE A 38 0.39 -11.60 5.21
C PHE A 38 0.67 -10.11 5.32
N VAL A 39 -0.17 -9.25 4.70
CA VAL A 39 -0.10 -7.79 4.80
C VAL A 39 -0.13 -7.35 6.26
N TRP A 40 -1.04 -7.90 7.06
CA TRP A 40 -1.15 -7.59 8.48
C TRP A 40 0.13 -7.95 9.24
N GLN A 41 0.65 -9.16 9.06
CA GLN A 41 1.89 -9.60 9.71
C GLN A 41 3.08 -8.70 9.34
N LYS A 42 3.21 -8.33 8.06
CA LYS A 42 4.27 -7.41 7.61
C LYS A 42 4.11 -6.01 8.19
N SER A 43 2.88 -5.50 8.25
CA SER A 43 2.56 -4.18 8.82
C SER A 43 2.91 -4.09 10.29
N VAL A 44 2.54 -5.11 11.07
CA VAL A 44 2.88 -5.19 12.51
C VAL A 44 4.39 -5.28 12.70
N LYS A 45 5.07 -6.13 11.92
CA LYS A 45 6.54 -6.28 12.02
C LYS A 45 7.26 -4.96 11.71
N GLN A 46 6.98 -4.34 10.56
CA GLN A 46 7.67 -3.12 10.15
C GLN A 46 7.38 -1.94 11.08
N THR A 47 6.15 -1.79 11.57
CA THR A 47 5.81 -0.75 12.55
C THR A 47 6.58 -0.92 13.87
N ARG A 48 6.75 -2.16 14.35
CA ARG A 48 7.56 -2.45 15.54
C ARG A 48 9.03 -2.12 15.33
N ASP A 49 9.57 -2.42 14.14
CA ASP A 49 10.96 -2.10 13.81
C ASP A 49 11.17 -0.58 13.69
N MET A 50 10.20 0.16 13.15
CA MET A 50 10.20 1.63 13.15
C MET A 50 10.18 2.20 14.58
N LEU A 51 9.33 1.66 15.46
CA LEU A 51 9.27 2.10 16.86
C LEU A 51 10.58 1.85 17.60
N LYS A 52 11.22 0.69 17.38
CA LYS A 52 12.56 0.41 17.92
C LYS A 52 13.57 1.45 17.44
N MET A 53 13.60 1.75 16.15
CA MET A 53 14.50 2.77 15.60
C MET A 53 14.27 4.16 16.22
N TRP A 54 13.01 4.54 16.47
CA TRP A 54 12.69 5.82 17.10
C TRP A 54 13.09 5.90 18.56
N THR A 55 12.96 4.78 19.28
CA THR A 55 13.22 4.72 20.74
C THR A 55 14.67 4.41 21.10
N GLN A 56 15.44 3.77 20.22
CA GLN A 56 16.84 3.41 20.45
C GLN A 56 17.83 4.52 20.03
N SER A 57 17.37 5.56 19.36
CA SER A 57 18.21 6.69 18.95
C SER A 57 18.45 7.63 20.14
N SER A 58 19.70 7.77 20.57
CA SER A 58 20.12 8.75 21.60
C SER A 58 20.07 10.20 21.10
N THR A 59 20.05 10.41 19.78
CA THR A 59 19.87 11.72 19.16
C THR A 59 18.39 12.02 18.92
N PRO A 60 17.89 13.22 19.29
CA PRO A 60 16.55 13.67 18.94
C PRO A 60 16.38 13.64 17.42
N ARG A 61 15.38 12.91 16.94
CA ARG A 61 15.08 12.79 15.51
C ARG A 61 13.72 13.42 15.24
N GLU A 62 13.62 14.19 14.17
CA GLU A 62 12.33 14.70 13.71
C GLU A 62 11.46 13.52 13.25
N ILE A 63 10.33 13.31 13.93
CA ILE A 63 9.36 12.28 13.59
C ILE A 63 8.27 12.87 12.69
N SER A 64 8.42 12.72 11.37
CA SER A 64 7.41 13.14 10.40
C SER A 64 6.44 11.99 10.09
N THR A 65 5.21 12.08 10.60
CA THR A 65 4.14 11.10 10.36
C THR A 65 3.94 10.83 8.86
N ALA A 66 3.91 11.88 8.04
CA ALA A 66 3.73 11.73 6.59
C ALA A 66 4.85 10.90 5.94
N LYS A 67 6.11 11.18 6.27
CA LYS A 67 7.28 10.47 5.72
C LYS A 67 7.27 8.99 6.11
N TYR A 68 6.98 8.71 7.39
CA TYR A 68 7.03 7.37 7.92
C TYR A 68 5.86 6.50 7.44
N THR A 69 4.64 7.04 7.40
CA THR A 69 3.48 6.32 6.87
C THR A 69 3.63 6.05 5.37
N ARG A 70 4.19 6.99 4.60
CA ARG A 70 4.53 6.76 3.18
C ARG A 70 5.55 5.63 3.02
N THR A 71 6.62 5.64 3.82
CA THR A 71 7.66 4.60 3.76
C THR A 71 7.09 3.22 4.12
N LEU A 72 6.31 3.15 5.20
CA LEU A 72 5.67 1.91 5.65
C LEU A 72 4.73 1.34 4.59
N SER A 73 3.82 2.18 4.06
CA SER A 73 2.86 1.75 3.04
C SER A 73 3.55 1.26 1.76
N LEU A 74 4.58 1.97 1.27
CA LEU A 74 5.34 1.56 0.09
C LEU A 74 6.08 0.23 0.31
N ASN A 75 6.70 0.04 1.48
CA ASN A 75 7.39 -1.22 1.79
C ASN A 75 6.43 -2.41 1.87
N ILE A 76 5.23 -2.21 2.41
CA ILE A 76 4.20 -3.27 2.48
C ILE A 76 3.67 -3.60 1.08
N LEU A 77 3.36 -2.58 0.26
CA LEU A 77 2.91 -2.77 -1.12
C LEU A 77 3.97 -3.50 -1.94
N ALA A 78 5.24 -3.11 -1.82
CA ALA A 78 6.35 -3.78 -2.49
C ALA A 78 6.46 -5.25 -2.07
N ALA A 79 6.43 -5.53 -0.76
CA ALA A 79 6.58 -6.89 -0.24
C ALA A 79 5.38 -7.82 -0.53
N THR A 80 4.22 -7.27 -0.91
CA THR A 80 2.99 -8.03 -1.15
C THR A 80 2.69 -8.18 -2.64
N GLY A 81 2.99 -7.14 -3.43
CA GLY A 81 2.61 -7.06 -4.84
C GLY A 81 3.70 -7.45 -5.83
N PHE A 82 4.96 -7.57 -5.40
CA PHE A 82 6.13 -7.84 -6.25
C PHE A 82 7.12 -8.78 -5.55
#